data_AF-A0A0K1S2P8-F1
#
_entry.id   AF-A0A0K1S2P8-F1
#
_cell.length_a   1.000
_cell.length_b   1.000
_cell.length_c   1.000
_cell.angle_alpha   90.00
_cell.angle_beta   90.00
_cell.angle_gamma   90.00
#
_symmetry.space_group_name_H-M   'P 1'
#
loop_
_entity.id
_entity.type
_entity.pdbx_description
1 polymer ?
#
loop_
_entity_poly.entity_id
_entity_poly.type
_entity_poly.pdbx_seq_one_letter_code
_entity_poly.pdbx_strand_id
1 'polypeptide(L)' 'MRYSQIPWRLMGDMRNVIFHEYFRVELAIAWRTIENNLTPLRSQLQEILENEAEN' A
#
# COMPACT_ATOMS: atom_id res chain seq x y z
N MET A 1 15.98 1.42 -5.57
CA MET A 1 14.80 0.54 -5.73
C MET A 1 14.05 1.03 -6.95
N ARG A 2 13.69 0.14 -7.88
CA ARG A 2 12.78 0.50 -9.00
C ARG A 2 11.43 0.89 -8.39
N TYR A 3 10.75 1.90 -8.94
CA TYR A 3 9.46 2.43 -8.46
C TYR A 3 9.46 3.00 -7.03
N SER A 4 10.39 3.92 -6.73
CA SER A 4 10.51 4.55 -5.40
C SER A 4 9.39 5.51 -5.03
N GLN A 5 8.53 5.89 -5.99
CA GLN A 5 7.32 6.68 -5.73
C GLN A 5 6.27 5.89 -4.93
N ILE A 6 6.34 4.55 -4.95
CA ILE A 6 5.48 3.71 -4.13
C ILE A 6 6.10 3.60 -2.72
N PRO A 7 5.35 3.92 -1.65
CA PRO A 7 5.87 3.91 -0.29
C PRO A 7 5.91 2.48 0.29
N TRP A 8 6.67 1.58 -0.34
CA TRP A 8 6.72 0.15 -0.01
C TRP A 8 6.97 -0.14 1.46
N ARG A 9 7.92 0.59 2.07
CA ARG A 9 8.26 0.42 3.48
C ARG A 9 7.09 0.77 4.39
N LEU A 10 6.43 1.90 4.14
CA LEU A 10 5.26 2.33 4.91
C LEU A 10 4.12 1.31 4.82
N MET A 11 3.89 0.74 3.63
CA MET A 11 2.88 -0.31 3.44
C MET A 11 3.20 -1.57 4.24
N GLY A 12 4.47 -1.99 4.23
CA GLY A 12 4.96 -3.12 5.04
C GLY A 12 4.81 -2.85 6.54
N ASP A 13 5.17 -1.66 6.99
CA ASP A 13 5.05 -1.24 8.39
C ASP A 13 3.58 -1.24 8.84
N MET A 14 2.68 -0.69 8.02
CA MET A 14 1.23 -0.71 8.30
C MET A 14 0.67 -2.13 8.35
N ARG A 15 1.10 -3.00 7.42
CA ARG A 15 0.75 -4.43 7.44
C ARG A 15 1.21 -5.08 8.74
N ASN A 16 2.42 -4.78 9.23
CA ASN A 16 2.92 -5.33 10.49
C ASN A 16 2.07 -4.91 11.69
N VAL A 17 1.66 -3.64 11.76
CA VAL A 17 0.75 -3.17 12.81
C VAL A 17 -0.58 -3.92 12.75
N ILE A 18 -1.18 -4.07 11.56
CA ILE A 18 -2.47 -4.77 11.41
C ILE A 18 -2.39 -6.23 11.85
N PHE A 19 -1.30 -6.95 11.55
CA PHE A 19 -1.20 -8.38 11.86
C PHE A 19 -0.67 -8.68 13.27
N HIS A 20 0.22 -7.84 13.81
CA HIS A 20 0.95 -8.14 15.05
C HIS A 20 0.54 -7.23 16.22
N GLU A 21 0.00 -6.05 15.92
CA GLU A 21 -0.38 -5.04 16.92
C GLU A 21 -1.82 -4.54 16.69
N TYR A 22 -2.72 -5.44 16.27
CA TYR A 22 -4.10 -5.10 15.88
C TYR A 22 -4.88 -4.32 16.95
N PHE A 23 -4.53 -4.49 18.23
CA PHE A 23 -5.11 -3.73 19.35
C PHE A 23 -4.79 -2.22 19.31
N ARG A 24 -3.81 -1.80 18.49
CA ARG A 24 -3.48 -0.39 18.24
C ARG A 24 -4.17 0.18 17.00
N VAL A 25 -4.88 -0.65 16.23
CA VAL A 25 -5.45 -0.21 14.96
C VAL A 25 -6.65 0.69 15.22
N GLU A 26 -6.54 1.94 14.78
CA GLU A 26 -7.68 2.85 14.70
C GLU A 26 -8.46 2.62 13.40
N LEU A 27 -9.72 2.16 13.52
CA LEU A 27 -10.56 1.85 12.36
C LEU A 27 -10.75 3.06 11.42
N ALA A 28 -10.81 4.27 11.96
CA ALA A 28 -10.92 5.49 11.15
C ALA A 28 -9.67 5.77 10.30
N ILE A 29 -8.49 5.34 10.75
CA ILE A 29 -7.26 5.41 9.95
C ILE A 29 -7.31 4.32 8.87
N ALA A 30 -7.63 3.08 9.24
CA ALA A 30 -7.72 1.97 8.29
C ALA A 30 -8.71 2.26 7.15
N TRP A 31 -9.89 2.80 7.49
CA TRP A 31 -10.91 3.17 6.50
C TRP A 31 -10.41 4.25 5.53
N ARG A 32 -9.80 5.32 6.06
CA ARG A 32 -9.19 6.36 5.23
C ARG A 32 -8.08 5.83 4.34
N THR A 33 -7.28 4.87 4.81
CA THR A 33 -6.25 4.23 3.99
C THR A 33 -6.84 3.42 2.84
N ILE A 34 -7.93 2.68 3.09
CA ILE A 34 -8.63 1.94 2.03
C ILE A 34 -9.12 2.91 0.94
N GLU A 35 -9.84 3.96 1.34
CA GLU A 35 -10.42 4.91 0.38
C GLU A 35 -9.36 5.73 -0.35
N ASN A 36 -8.42 6.32 0.38
CA ASN A 36 -7.54 7.37 -0.17
C ASN A 36 -6.17 6.87 -0.64
N ASN A 37 -5.70 5.71 -0.14
CA ASN A 37 -4.35 5.21 -0.45
C ASN A 37 -4.39 3.93 -1.28
N LEU A 38 -5.18 2.93 -0.90
CA LEU A 38 -5.21 1.64 -1.60
C LEU A 38 -5.91 1.72 -2.96
N THR A 39 -6.97 2.51 -3.08
CA THR A 39 -7.66 2.74 -4.36
C THR A 39 -6.73 3.28 -5.46
N PRO A 40 -6.03 4.42 -5.29
CA PRO A 40 -5.09 4.90 -6.31
C PRO A 40 -3.85 4.00 -6.47
N LEU A 41 -3.40 3.35 -5.39
CA LEU A 41 -2.26 2.43 -5.45
C LEU A 41 -2.52 1.29 -6.43
N ARG A 42 -3.74 0.75 -6.51
CA ARG A 42 -4.08 -0.33 -7.46
C ARG A 42 -3.75 0.06 -8.91
N SER A 43 -4.12 1.27 -9.33
CA SER A 43 -3.82 1.75 -10.69
C SER A 43 -2.31 1.87 -10.93
N GLN A 44 -1.56 2.39 -9.95
CA GLN A 44 -0.10 2.50 -10.06
C GLN A 44 0.57 1.13 -10.15
N LEU A 45 0.09 0.13 -9.39
CA LEU A 45 0.60 -1.23 -9.46
C LEU A 45 0.31 -1.90 -10.81
N GLN A 46 -0.87 -1.64 -11.39
CA GLN A 46 -1.24 -2.15 -12.71
C GLN A 46 -0.29 -1.61 -13.79
N GLU A 47 -0.02 -0.30 -13.79
CA GLU A 47 0.93 0.34 -14.71
C GLU A 47 2.35 -0.24 -14.54
N ILE A 48 2.77 -0.51 -13.30
CA ILE A 48 4.06 -1.16 -13.03
C ILE A 48 4.10 -2.56 -13.65
N LEU A 49 3.05 -3.36 -13.47
CA LEU A 49 2.98 -4.73 -14.02
C LEU A 49 3.02 -4.74 -15.55
N GLU A 50 2.32 -3.81 -16.19
CA GLU A 50 2.34 -3.65 -17.65
C GLU A 50 3.73 -3.28 -18.16
N ASN A 51 4.37 -2.28 -17.53
CA ASN A 51 5.73 -1.89 -17.88
C ASN A 51 6.74 -3.04 -17.66
N GLU A 52 6.58 -3.87 -16.63
CA GLU A 52 7.47 -5.01 -16.39
C GLU A 52 7.21 -6.19 -17.33
N ALA A 53 5.99 -6.33 -17.86
CA ALA A 53 5.66 -7.37 -18.83
C ALA A 53 6.15 -7.04 -20.25
N GLU A 54 6.32 -5.75 -20.56
CA GLU A 54 6.84 -5.26 -21.85
C GLU A 54 8.38 -5.20 -21.92
N ASN A 55 9.08 -5.38 -20.80
CA ASN A 55 10.55 -5.45 -20.70
C ASN A 55 11.07 -6.90 -20.70
#